data_AF-A0A539DHX2-F1
#
_entry.id   AF-A0A539DHX2-F1
#
_cell.length_a   1.000
_cell.length_b   1.000
_cell.length_c   1.000
_cell.angle_alpha   90.00
_cell.angle_beta   90.00
_cell.angle_gamma   90.00
#
_symmetry.space_group_name_H-M   'P 1'
#
loop_
_entity.id
_entity.type
_entity.pdbx_description
1 polymer ?
#
loop_
_entity_poly.entity_id
_entity_poly.type
_entity_poly.pdbx_seq_one_letter_code
_entity_poly.pdbx_strand_id
1 'polypeptide(L)'
;PISNPPREPNLVPLCRTDAQLEAVIAGGFSEVELDWMELVGLERAVSRARRAGLTVTIATLRVQKPGEEGYDRRIARLEPDGLLVRHWGALEYFRRADAAGGVTRPVLHGDFSLNVSNAATAGFLLERGLADLTPAHDLDRTQLGNLLDRVDPARVTIVLHHHIATFHTEHCVYAHLLSKGKDYRDCGRPCEAHTVALRDRTGDEHPVVVDVGCRNTVFNARAQTAAAHAADLAALGVRRFRVEFVRESEVETASVLSAYRALLAGTEGVAAVVGRVGALERFGVTSGTLRVLA
;
A
#
# COMPACT_ATOMS: atom_id res chain seq x y z
N PRO A 1 -13.10 19.98 24.75
CA PRO A 1 -13.41 18.99 23.69
C PRO A 1 -14.08 19.68 22.49
N ILE A 2 -13.28 20.10 21.50
CA ILE A 2 -13.84 20.53 20.21
C ILE A 2 -14.10 19.25 19.44
N SER A 3 -15.33 18.75 19.52
CA SER A 3 -15.80 17.66 18.66
C SER A 3 -15.86 18.20 17.24
N ASN A 4 -14.80 17.97 16.47
CA ASN A 4 -14.86 18.13 15.02
C ASN A 4 -15.98 17.21 14.51
N PRO A 5 -16.85 17.65 13.58
CA PRO A 5 -17.83 16.77 12.98
C PRO A 5 -17.11 15.54 12.40
N PRO A 6 -17.73 14.34 12.46
CA PRO A 6 -17.09 13.14 11.95
C PRO A 6 -16.76 13.35 10.47
N ARG A 7 -15.46 13.40 10.14
CA ARG A 7 -14.99 13.39 8.76
C ARG A 7 -15.54 12.14 8.07
N GLU A 8 -15.92 12.25 6.81
CA GLU A 8 -16.35 11.09 6.02
C GLU A 8 -15.18 10.11 5.82
N PRO A 9 -15.44 8.79 5.77
CA PRO A 9 -14.45 7.81 5.36
C PRO A 9 -13.83 8.18 4.01
N ASN A 10 -12.51 8.16 3.94
CA ASN A 10 -11.74 8.48 2.76
C ASN A 10 -11.11 7.22 2.18
N LEU A 11 -11.28 7.02 0.87
CA LEU A 11 -10.73 5.89 0.13
C LEU A 11 -9.48 6.33 -0.64
N VAL A 12 -8.36 5.68 -0.35
CA VAL A 12 -7.05 6.02 -0.90
C VAL A 12 -6.57 4.91 -1.84
N PRO A 13 -6.39 5.20 -3.13
CA PRO A 13 -5.82 4.25 -4.08
C PRO A 13 -4.29 4.21 -3.98
N LEU A 14 -3.72 3.01 -3.95
CA LEU A 14 -2.28 2.78 -4.15
C LEU A 14 -2.06 2.17 -5.54
N CYS A 15 -1.39 2.94 -6.40
CA CYS A 15 -1.15 2.61 -7.81
C CYS A 15 0.31 2.24 -8.07
N ARG A 16 0.53 1.40 -9.07
CA ARG A 16 1.83 0.90 -9.55
C ARG A 16 2.03 1.11 -11.06
N THR A 17 0.99 1.51 -11.78
CA THR A 17 1.01 1.68 -13.24
C THR A 17 0.27 2.95 -13.68
N ASP A 18 0.59 3.44 -14.89
CA ASP A 18 -0.11 4.59 -15.49
C ASP A 18 -1.60 4.32 -15.68
N ALA A 19 -1.98 3.11 -16.10
CA ALA A 19 -3.39 2.73 -16.29
C ALA A 19 -4.20 2.83 -14.99
N GLN A 20 -3.60 2.45 -13.86
CA GLN A 20 -4.24 2.60 -12.55
C GLN A 20 -4.38 4.07 -12.16
N LEU A 21 -3.35 4.88 -12.40
CA LEU A 21 -3.38 6.31 -12.12
C LEU A 21 -4.45 7.03 -12.97
N GLU A 22 -4.66 6.63 -14.22
CA GLU A 22 -5.72 7.18 -15.05
C GLU A 22 -7.11 6.91 -14.49
N ALA A 23 -7.36 5.70 -14.01
CA ALA A 23 -8.61 5.37 -13.36
C ALA A 23 -8.84 6.21 -12.08
N VAL A 24 -7.78 6.50 -11.32
CA VAL A 24 -7.83 7.37 -10.14
C VAL A 24 -8.15 8.82 -10.51
N ILE A 25 -7.49 9.35 -11.54
CA ILE A 25 -7.72 10.72 -12.01
C ILE A 25 -9.15 10.85 -12.56
N ALA A 26 -9.56 9.94 -13.45
CA ALA A 26 -10.90 9.93 -14.02
C ALA A 26 -12.00 9.70 -12.96
N GLY A 27 -11.68 8.96 -11.89
CA GLY A 27 -12.55 8.74 -10.75
C GLY A 27 -12.69 9.95 -9.81
N GLY A 28 -11.96 11.05 -10.03
CA GLY A 28 -12.05 12.26 -9.22
C GLY A 28 -11.65 12.01 -7.76
N PHE A 29 -10.58 11.26 -7.52
CA PHE A 29 -9.97 11.15 -6.19
C PHE A 29 -9.27 12.45 -5.81
N SER A 30 -9.08 12.69 -4.52
CA SER A 30 -8.35 13.85 -3.98
C SER A 30 -6.88 13.53 -3.67
N GLU A 31 -6.55 12.25 -3.51
CA GLU A 31 -5.20 11.79 -3.21
C GLU A 31 -4.90 10.42 -3.82
N VAL A 32 -3.61 10.10 -3.92
CA VAL A 32 -3.10 8.83 -4.43
C VAL A 32 -1.79 8.46 -3.74
N GLU A 33 -1.61 7.16 -3.49
CA GLU A 33 -0.33 6.55 -3.08
C GLU A 33 0.35 5.94 -4.32
N LEU A 34 1.61 6.30 -4.57
CA LEU A 34 2.37 5.84 -5.74
C LEU A 34 3.49 4.88 -5.31
N ASP A 35 3.49 3.67 -5.87
CA ASP A 35 4.46 2.60 -5.65
C ASP A 35 5.04 2.11 -6.98
N TRP A 36 5.80 2.97 -7.64
CA TRP A 36 6.38 2.66 -8.95
C TRP A 36 7.62 1.77 -8.84
N MET A 37 7.73 0.88 -9.82
CA MET A 37 8.81 -0.11 -9.94
C MET A 37 10.15 0.50 -10.38
N GLU A 38 10.13 1.72 -10.92
CA GLU A 38 11.32 2.47 -11.31
C GLU A 38 11.10 3.99 -11.18
N LEU A 39 12.19 4.76 -11.17
CA LEU A 39 12.17 6.16 -10.72
C LEU A 39 11.78 7.17 -11.80
N VAL A 40 12.00 6.88 -13.08
CA VAL A 40 11.66 7.78 -14.19
C VAL A 40 10.14 7.81 -14.38
N GLY A 41 9.48 6.66 -14.37
CA GLY A 41 8.02 6.57 -14.38
C GLY A 41 7.41 7.08 -13.07
N LEU A 42 8.07 6.88 -11.92
CA LEU A 42 7.63 7.53 -10.68
C LEU A 42 7.58 9.06 -10.82
N GLU A 43 8.64 9.68 -11.35
CA GLU A 43 8.68 11.13 -11.59
C GLU A 43 7.56 11.60 -12.54
N ARG A 44 7.31 10.84 -13.60
CA ARG A 44 6.20 11.08 -14.54
C ARG A 44 4.83 10.96 -13.86
N ALA A 45 4.64 9.92 -13.04
CA ALA A 45 3.41 9.67 -12.31
C ALA A 45 3.13 10.77 -11.27
N VAL A 46 4.14 11.18 -10.50
CA VAL A 46 4.04 12.31 -9.56
C VAL A 46 3.63 13.59 -10.30
N SER A 47 4.30 13.90 -11.40
CA SER A 47 3.99 15.09 -12.21
C SER A 47 2.57 15.05 -12.78
N ARG A 48 2.12 13.87 -13.21
CA ARG A 48 0.78 13.66 -13.75
C ARG A 48 -0.29 13.80 -12.67
N ALA A 49 -0.10 13.15 -11.52
CA ALA A 49 -1.01 13.22 -10.39
C ALA A 49 -1.17 14.67 -9.88
N ARG A 50 -0.07 15.41 -9.75
CA ARG A 50 -0.10 16.83 -9.37
C ARG A 50 -0.85 17.71 -10.36
N ARG A 51 -0.64 17.52 -11.66
CA ARG A 51 -1.39 18.26 -12.70
C ARG A 51 -2.89 18.00 -12.64
N ALA A 52 -3.29 16.81 -12.17
CA ALA A 52 -4.68 16.47 -11.91
C ALA A 52 -5.20 16.99 -10.56
N GLY A 53 -4.38 17.66 -9.75
CA GLY A 53 -4.76 18.22 -8.45
C GLY A 53 -4.76 17.20 -7.31
N LEU A 54 -4.14 16.03 -7.48
CA LEU A 54 -4.04 15.02 -6.43
C LEU A 54 -2.98 15.39 -5.39
N THR A 55 -3.28 15.12 -4.12
CA THR A 55 -2.27 14.99 -3.06
C THR A 55 -1.49 13.70 -3.30
N VAL A 56 -0.16 13.78 -3.35
CA VAL A 56 0.69 12.65 -3.75
C VAL A 56 1.48 12.12 -2.57
N THR A 57 1.18 10.88 -2.20
CA THR A 57 2.01 10.10 -1.28
C THR A 57 2.90 9.15 -2.06
N ILE A 58 4.21 9.13 -1.79
CA ILE A 58 5.13 8.16 -2.42
C ILE A 58 5.46 7.06 -1.43
N ALA A 59 5.36 5.82 -1.86
CA ALA A 59 5.74 4.69 -1.04
C ALA A 59 7.24 4.40 -1.13
N THR A 60 7.87 4.14 0.02
CA THR A 60 9.28 3.73 0.03
C THR A 60 9.43 2.30 -0.45
N LEU A 61 10.67 1.89 -0.71
CA LEU A 61 10.95 0.48 -0.98
C LEU A 61 10.53 -0.38 0.20
N ARG A 62 10.11 -1.62 -0.09
CA ARG A 62 9.80 -2.60 0.96
C ARG A 62 11.06 -3.09 1.68
N VAL A 63 12.14 -3.26 0.95
CA VAL A 63 13.44 -3.68 1.47
C VAL A 63 14.49 -2.70 0.97
N GLN A 64 15.23 -2.13 1.91
CA GLN A 64 16.37 -1.27 1.66
C GLN A 64 17.56 -1.75 2.48
N LYS A 65 18.70 -1.96 1.82
CA LYS A 65 19.95 -2.38 2.46
C LYS A 65 20.87 -1.18 2.71
N PRO A 66 21.85 -1.31 3.63
CA PRO A 66 22.90 -0.30 3.78
C PRO A 66 23.60 -0.02 2.43
N GLY A 67 23.80 1.25 2.10
CA GLY A 67 24.33 1.70 0.81
C GLY A 67 23.26 2.06 -0.22
N GLU A 68 21.98 1.80 0.05
CA GLU A 68 20.85 2.10 -0.83
C GLU A 68 20.08 3.38 -0.44
N GLU A 69 20.67 4.23 0.40
CA GLU A 69 20.09 5.50 0.86
C GLU A 69 19.90 6.50 -0.30
N GLY A 70 20.51 6.22 -1.45
CA GLY A 70 20.26 6.91 -2.70
C GLY A 70 18.78 6.92 -3.11
N TYR A 71 18.01 5.88 -2.77
CA TYR A 71 16.58 5.82 -3.10
C TYR A 71 15.77 6.86 -2.31
N ASP A 72 15.99 6.98 -1.00
CA ASP A 72 15.31 7.99 -0.17
C ASP A 72 15.65 9.41 -0.61
N ARG A 73 16.93 9.66 -0.95
CA ARG A 73 17.34 10.96 -1.53
C ARG A 73 16.59 11.29 -2.81
N ARG A 74 16.33 10.31 -3.67
CA ARG A 74 15.60 10.52 -4.92
C ARG A 74 14.12 10.73 -4.67
N ILE A 75 13.50 9.97 -3.76
CA ILE A 75 12.11 10.18 -3.34
C ILE A 75 11.94 11.59 -2.73
N ALA A 76 12.86 12.01 -1.86
CA ALA A 76 12.83 13.33 -1.24
C ALA A 76 12.87 14.48 -2.25
N ARG A 77 13.62 14.32 -3.36
CA ARG A 77 13.70 15.33 -4.44
C ARG A 77 12.42 15.46 -5.26
N LEU A 78 11.52 14.48 -5.19
CA LEU A 78 10.18 14.58 -5.78
C LEU A 78 9.22 15.40 -4.90
N GLU A 79 9.68 15.78 -3.70
CA GLU A 79 8.99 16.64 -2.74
C GLU A 79 7.55 16.19 -2.45
N PRO A 80 7.27 14.89 -2.20
CA PRO A 80 5.89 14.40 -2.10
C PRO A 80 5.14 15.05 -0.93
N ASP A 81 3.82 15.10 -1.02
CA ASP A 81 2.97 15.61 0.06
C ASP A 81 2.97 14.64 1.26
N GLY A 82 3.06 13.35 0.97
CA GLY A 82 3.16 12.27 1.95
C GLY A 82 4.18 11.19 1.58
N LEU A 83 4.55 10.40 2.58
CA LEU A 83 5.38 9.21 2.42
C LEU A 83 4.73 8.01 3.09
N LEU A 84 4.54 6.93 2.34
CA LEU A 84 4.18 5.65 2.90
C LEU A 84 5.47 4.91 3.31
N VAL A 85 5.75 4.94 4.61
CA VAL A 85 6.96 4.44 5.25
C VAL A 85 6.86 2.94 5.48
N ARG A 86 7.72 2.16 4.82
CA ARG A 86 7.68 0.68 4.84
C ARG A 86 8.79 0.01 5.66
N HIS A 87 9.76 0.78 6.13
CA HIS A 87 10.83 0.29 6.99
C HIS A 87 11.40 1.41 7.88
N TRP A 88 12.11 0.99 8.91
CA TRP A 88 12.72 1.87 9.92
C TRP A 88 13.76 2.83 9.36
N GLY A 89 14.51 2.42 8.35
CA GLY A 89 15.49 3.28 7.67
C GLY A 89 14.84 4.52 7.06
N ALA A 90 13.73 4.33 6.33
CA ALA A 90 12.95 5.42 5.75
C ALA A 90 12.35 6.32 6.84
N LEU A 91 11.77 5.72 7.89
CA LEU A 91 11.24 6.48 9.03
C LEU A 91 12.30 7.42 9.58
N GLU A 92 13.49 6.91 9.90
CA GLU A 92 14.54 7.71 10.52
C GLU A 92 15.15 8.72 9.55
N TYR A 93 15.31 8.38 8.27
CA TYR A 93 15.79 9.29 7.25
C TYR A 93 14.88 10.52 7.11
N PHE A 94 13.58 10.31 6.87
CA PHE A 94 12.63 11.39 6.65
C PHE A 94 12.25 12.13 7.94
N ARG A 95 12.35 11.48 9.10
CA ARG A 95 12.22 12.15 10.40
C ARG A 95 13.40 13.08 10.69
N ARG A 96 14.62 12.71 10.31
CA ARG A 96 15.83 13.53 10.54
C ARG A 96 16.06 14.62 9.49
N ALA A 97 15.50 14.49 8.29
CA ALA A 97 15.63 15.49 7.23
C ALA A 97 15.19 16.90 7.67
N ASP A 98 14.28 16.97 8.66
CA ASP A 98 13.85 18.16 9.39
C ASP A 98 15.01 18.99 9.97
N ALA A 99 16.06 18.32 10.47
CA ALA A 99 17.20 18.99 11.12
C ALA A 99 18.14 19.72 10.15
N ALA A 100 18.00 19.51 8.83
CA ALA A 100 18.93 20.03 7.82
C ALA A 100 18.47 21.34 7.16
N GLY A 101 17.28 21.86 7.50
CA GLY A 101 16.81 23.20 7.15
C GLY A 101 16.64 23.48 5.65
N GLY A 102 15.43 23.30 5.12
CA GLY A 102 15.08 23.85 3.79
C GLY A 102 13.97 23.16 3.01
N VAL A 103 13.41 22.03 3.47
CA VAL A 103 12.38 21.27 2.75
C VAL A 103 11.17 21.04 3.64
N THR A 104 9.96 21.30 3.14
CA THR A 104 8.72 20.96 3.85
C THR A 104 8.65 19.46 4.08
N ARG A 105 8.51 19.04 5.34
CA ARG A 105 8.46 17.62 5.70
C ARG A 105 7.18 16.98 5.12
N PRO A 106 7.29 15.88 4.36
CA PRO A 106 6.13 15.11 3.94
C PRO A 106 5.39 14.51 5.14
N VAL A 107 4.08 14.36 5.03
CA VAL A 107 3.28 13.62 6.02
C VAL A 107 3.71 12.16 6.01
N LEU A 108 4.07 11.59 7.16
CA LEU A 108 4.55 10.21 7.23
C LEU A 108 3.39 9.27 7.59
N HIS A 109 3.08 8.33 6.71
CA HIS A 109 2.08 7.28 6.88
C HIS A 109 2.78 5.94 7.10
N GLY A 110 2.46 5.22 8.16
CA GLY A 110 3.05 3.90 8.43
C GLY A 110 2.40 2.79 7.59
N ASP A 111 3.19 2.01 6.88
CA ASP A 111 2.71 0.84 6.15
C ASP A 111 2.56 -0.40 7.05
N PHE A 112 1.77 -1.38 6.61
CA PHE A 112 1.58 -2.66 7.32
C PHE A 112 2.92 -3.36 7.58
N SER A 113 3.91 -3.15 6.70
CA SER A 113 5.25 -3.73 6.80
C SER A 113 6.09 -3.23 7.98
N LEU A 114 5.63 -2.20 8.71
CA LEU A 114 6.20 -1.84 10.02
C LEU A 114 5.79 -2.79 11.14
N ASN A 115 4.95 -3.79 10.86
CA ASN A 115 4.53 -4.86 11.77
C ASN A 115 3.87 -4.34 13.05
N VAL A 116 2.97 -3.36 12.92
CA VAL A 116 2.23 -2.81 14.05
C VAL A 116 1.13 -3.77 14.46
N SER A 117 1.44 -4.61 15.45
CA SER A 117 0.54 -5.66 15.93
C SER A 117 -0.13 -5.38 17.28
N ASN A 118 0.23 -4.29 17.96
CA ASN A 118 -0.27 -3.95 19.28
C ASN A 118 -0.16 -2.44 19.55
N ALA A 119 -0.86 -1.99 20.59
CA ALA A 119 -0.94 -0.57 20.95
C ALA A 119 0.39 0.04 21.40
N ALA A 120 1.30 -0.75 21.99
CA ALA A 120 2.61 -0.25 22.40
C ALA A 120 3.47 0.10 21.17
N THR A 121 3.52 -0.79 20.16
CA THR A 121 4.19 -0.51 18.89
C THR A 121 3.55 0.68 18.17
N ALA A 122 2.21 0.75 18.16
CA ALA A 122 1.48 1.86 17.55
C ALA A 122 1.85 3.20 18.21
N GLY A 123 1.76 3.29 19.54
CA GLY A 123 2.13 4.49 20.29
C GLY A 123 3.57 4.92 20.02
N PHE A 124 4.51 3.96 20.07
CA PHE A 124 5.93 4.21 19.83
C PHE A 124 6.23 4.82 18.45
N LEU A 125 5.54 4.37 17.39
CA LEU A 125 5.74 4.87 16.03
C LEU A 125 5.03 6.21 15.80
N LEU A 126 3.86 6.41 16.39
CA LEU A 126 3.11 7.67 16.30
C LEU A 126 3.87 8.79 17.03
N GLU A 127 4.50 8.50 18.17
CA GLU A 127 5.41 9.42 18.86
C GLU A 127 6.65 9.79 18.03
N ARG A 128 6.99 8.99 17.02
CA ARG A 128 8.10 9.25 16.09
C ARG A 128 7.70 10.08 14.87
N GLY A 129 6.48 10.61 14.87
CA GLY A 129 6.02 11.59 13.88
C GLY A 129 5.30 10.98 12.69
N LEU A 130 4.84 9.72 12.78
CA LEU A 130 3.81 9.19 11.89
C LEU A 130 2.47 9.88 12.16
N ALA A 131 1.77 10.27 11.10
CA ALA A 131 0.43 10.84 11.16
C ALA A 131 -0.64 9.75 11.36
N ASP A 132 -0.49 8.62 10.67
CA ASP A 132 -1.27 7.41 10.85
C ASP A 132 -0.42 6.17 10.57
N LEU A 133 -0.99 5.00 10.84
CA LEU A 133 -0.37 3.72 10.53
C LEU A 133 -1.38 2.69 10.04
N THR A 134 -0.87 1.74 9.27
CA THR A 134 -1.59 0.54 8.85
C THR A 134 -1.21 -0.61 9.78
N PRO A 135 -2.15 -1.24 10.48
CA PRO A 135 -1.87 -2.41 11.32
C PRO A 135 -1.30 -3.56 10.50
N ALA A 136 -0.55 -4.44 11.15
CA ALA A 136 -0.03 -5.65 10.51
C ALA A 136 -1.21 -6.51 10.00
N HIS A 137 -1.05 -7.12 8.83
CA HIS A 137 -2.06 -8.02 8.29
C HIS A 137 -2.23 -9.30 9.12
N ASP A 138 -1.41 -9.58 10.13
CA ASP A 138 -1.58 -10.75 11.00
C ASP A 138 -2.72 -10.60 12.03
N LEU A 139 -3.26 -9.38 12.19
CA LEU A 139 -4.31 -9.11 13.18
C LEU A 139 -5.66 -9.63 12.71
N ASP A 140 -6.31 -10.42 13.57
CA ASP A 140 -7.73 -10.72 13.42
C ASP A 140 -8.61 -9.55 13.89
N ARG A 141 -9.94 -9.69 13.73
CA ARG A 141 -10.92 -8.67 14.13
C ARG A 141 -10.85 -8.32 15.62
N THR A 142 -10.67 -9.30 16.49
CA THR A 142 -10.61 -9.09 17.94
C THR A 142 -9.33 -8.35 18.32
N GLN A 143 -8.21 -8.74 17.76
CA GLN A 143 -6.92 -8.10 17.99
C GLN A 143 -6.89 -6.66 17.46
N LEU A 144 -7.50 -6.41 16.30
CA LEU A 144 -7.68 -5.05 15.79
C LEU A 144 -8.59 -4.23 16.70
N GLY A 145 -9.71 -4.78 17.18
CA GLY A 145 -10.57 -4.11 18.17
C GLY A 145 -9.77 -3.68 19.41
N ASN A 146 -8.99 -4.60 19.99
CA ASN A 146 -8.13 -4.32 21.14
C ASN A 146 -7.06 -3.24 20.88
N LEU A 147 -6.62 -3.08 19.62
CA LEU A 147 -5.72 -2.02 19.19
C LEU A 147 -6.46 -0.67 19.14
N LEU A 148 -7.64 -0.64 18.49
CA LEU A 148 -8.47 0.55 18.33
C LEU A 148 -9.01 1.08 19.66
N ASP A 149 -9.16 0.23 20.68
CA ASP A 149 -9.52 0.66 22.04
C ASP A 149 -8.43 1.51 22.73
N ARG A 150 -7.18 1.42 22.25
CA ARG A 150 -6.01 2.08 22.87
C ARG A 150 -5.32 3.09 21.97
N VAL A 151 -5.70 3.18 20.70
CA VAL A 151 -5.12 4.07 19.70
C VAL A 151 -6.25 4.80 19.02
N ASP A 152 -6.12 6.11 18.85
CA ASP A 152 -7.11 6.91 18.10
C ASP A 152 -7.41 6.27 16.73
N PRO A 153 -8.63 5.75 16.50
CA PRO A 153 -9.00 5.10 15.25
C PRO A 153 -8.85 6.00 14.02
N ALA A 154 -8.92 7.33 14.19
CA ALA A 154 -8.70 8.28 13.11
C ALA A 154 -7.23 8.30 12.61
N ARG A 155 -6.29 7.73 13.39
CA ARG A 155 -4.88 7.54 13.02
C ARG A 155 -4.56 6.11 12.57
N VAL A 156 -5.59 5.33 12.22
CA VAL A 156 -5.44 3.98 11.70
C VAL A 156 -5.94 3.93 10.26
N THR A 157 -5.12 3.34 9.40
CA THR A 157 -5.43 3.06 7.99
C THR A 157 -5.76 1.58 7.82
N ILE A 158 -6.89 1.27 7.20
CA ILE A 158 -7.31 -0.11 6.94
C ILE A 158 -7.24 -0.40 5.45
N VAL A 159 -6.51 -1.45 5.08
CA VAL A 159 -6.45 -1.93 3.69
C VAL A 159 -7.69 -2.77 3.41
N LEU A 160 -8.58 -2.29 2.54
CA LEU A 160 -9.80 -2.97 2.14
C LEU A 160 -9.59 -3.97 1.00
N HIS A 161 -8.58 -3.76 0.17
CA HIS A 161 -8.31 -4.57 -1.00
C HIS A 161 -6.82 -4.60 -1.28
N HIS A 162 -6.27 -5.80 -1.42
CA HIS A 162 -4.87 -5.97 -1.74
C HIS A 162 -4.57 -7.39 -2.17
N HIS A 163 -3.50 -7.56 -2.95
CA HIS A 163 -2.86 -8.85 -3.10
C HIS A 163 -1.76 -8.98 -2.04
N ILE A 164 -1.77 -10.06 -1.27
CA ILE A 164 -0.69 -10.34 -0.31
C ILE A 164 0.62 -10.54 -1.07
N ALA A 165 1.66 -9.81 -0.68
CA ALA A 165 3.04 -10.05 -1.11
C ALA A 165 3.58 -11.31 -0.40
N THR A 166 3.48 -12.46 -1.06
CA THR A 166 3.77 -13.79 -0.51
C THR A 166 5.27 -14.05 -0.37
N PHE A 167 6.07 -13.57 -1.32
CA PHE A 167 7.51 -13.80 -1.30
C PHE A 167 8.25 -12.59 -1.86
N HIS A 168 9.41 -12.29 -1.29
CA HIS A 168 10.30 -11.23 -1.74
C HIS A 168 11.73 -11.79 -1.85
N THR A 169 12.39 -11.54 -2.98
CA THR A 169 13.70 -12.13 -3.28
C THR A 169 14.63 -11.18 -4.03
N GLU A 170 15.92 -11.28 -3.72
CA GLU A 170 16.99 -10.60 -4.45
C GLU A 170 17.32 -11.27 -5.78
N HIS A 171 16.85 -12.50 -5.99
CA HIS A 171 17.05 -13.20 -7.24
C HIS A 171 16.04 -12.71 -8.29
N CYS A 172 16.51 -11.94 -9.27
CA CYS A 172 15.67 -11.42 -10.33
C CYS A 172 15.35 -12.50 -11.38
N VAL A 173 14.15 -13.09 -11.30
CA VAL A 173 13.67 -14.13 -12.24
C VAL A 173 13.60 -13.62 -13.67
N TYR A 174 13.36 -12.32 -13.84
CA TYR A 174 13.37 -11.66 -15.14
C TYR A 174 14.74 -11.71 -15.80
N ALA A 175 15.79 -11.30 -15.07
CA ALA A 175 17.15 -11.37 -15.59
C ALA A 175 17.57 -12.82 -15.83
N HIS A 176 17.23 -13.73 -14.91
CA HIS A 176 17.61 -15.13 -15.02
C HIS A 176 16.98 -15.85 -16.21
N LEU A 177 15.69 -15.62 -16.48
CA LEU A 177 14.94 -16.37 -17.49
C LEU A 177 14.85 -15.65 -18.85
N LEU A 178 14.90 -14.32 -18.87
CA LEU A 178 14.62 -13.51 -20.06
C LEU A 178 15.85 -12.72 -20.55
N SER A 179 17.01 -12.89 -19.91
CA SER A 179 18.25 -12.23 -20.31
C SER A 179 19.41 -13.22 -20.48
N LYS A 180 20.43 -12.76 -21.22
CA LYS A 180 21.76 -13.38 -21.28
C LYS A 180 22.78 -12.69 -20.36
N GLY A 181 22.38 -11.59 -19.70
CA GLY A 181 23.20 -10.86 -18.75
C GLY A 181 23.37 -11.62 -17.43
N LYS A 182 24.39 -11.23 -16.66
CA LYS A 182 24.73 -11.85 -15.37
C LYS A 182 24.03 -11.16 -14.20
N ASP A 183 23.81 -9.86 -14.29
CA ASP A 183 23.21 -9.07 -13.21
C ASP A 183 22.50 -7.79 -13.72
N TYR A 184 22.08 -6.92 -12.81
CA TYR A 184 21.32 -5.70 -13.13
C TYR A 184 22.06 -4.73 -14.07
N ARG A 185 23.39 -4.84 -14.21
CA ARG A 185 24.21 -3.96 -15.05
C ARG A 185 24.15 -4.32 -16.53
N ASP A 186 23.92 -5.59 -16.85
CA ASP A 186 23.95 -6.12 -18.21
C ASP A 186 22.71 -6.96 -18.58
N CYS A 187 21.69 -7.02 -17.71
CA CYS A 187 20.48 -7.79 -17.97
C CYS A 187 19.63 -7.24 -19.13
N GLY A 188 19.86 -6.02 -19.61
CA GLY A 188 19.04 -5.42 -20.67
C GLY A 188 17.62 -5.05 -20.26
N ARG A 189 17.33 -5.06 -18.94
CA ARG A 189 16.07 -4.62 -18.32
C ARG A 189 14.79 -5.27 -18.92
N PRO A 190 14.73 -6.61 -19.04
CA PRO A 190 13.55 -7.30 -19.59
C PRO A 190 12.27 -7.03 -18.79
N CYS A 191 12.38 -6.64 -17.52
CA CYS A 191 11.25 -6.24 -16.69
C CYS A 191 10.50 -5.00 -17.19
N GLU A 192 11.07 -4.19 -18.09
CA GLU A 192 10.39 -3.03 -18.68
C GLU A 192 9.50 -3.40 -19.88
N ALA A 193 9.74 -4.56 -20.51
CA ALA A 193 9.04 -4.99 -21.71
C ALA A 193 8.16 -6.24 -21.48
N HIS A 194 8.30 -6.90 -20.33
CA HIS A 194 7.64 -8.17 -20.03
C HIS A 194 6.89 -8.13 -18.71
N THR A 195 5.82 -8.90 -18.66
CA THR A 195 5.05 -9.18 -17.44
C THR A 195 5.16 -10.68 -17.16
N VAL A 196 5.66 -11.07 -15.98
CA VAL A 196 5.90 -12.48 -15.61
C VAL A 196 5.01 -12.89 -14.45
N ALA A 197 4.42 -14.08 -14.49
CA ALA A 197 3.71 -14.67 -13.36
C ALA A 197 4.24 -16.06 -13.05
N LEU A 198 4.14 -16.47 -11.79
CA LEU A 198 4.35 -17.87 -11.40
C LEU A 198 3.00 -18.58 -11.42
N ARG A 199 2.88 -19.63 -12.24
CA ARG A 199 1.69 -20.46 -12.24
C ARG A 199 1.81 -21.55 -11.19
N ASP A 200 0.82 -21.67 -10.33
CA ASP A 200 0.79 -22.70 -9.30
C ASP A 200 0.19 -24.03 -9.80
N ARG A 201 0.12 -25.03 -8.91
CA ARG A 201 -0.42 -26.37 -9.22
C ARG A 201 -1.92 -26.37 -9.52
N THR A 202 -2.65 -25.33 -9.11
CA THR A 202 -4.08 -25.14 -9.37
C THR A 202 -4.35 -24.28 -10.60
N GLY A 203 -3.29 -23.76 -11.23
CA GLY A 203 -3.36 -22.93 -12.43
C GLY A 203 -3.50 -21.44 -12.17
N ASP A 204 -3.52 -21.02 -10.89
CA ASP A 204 -3.58 -19.61 -10.52
C ASP A 204 -2.23 -18.94 -10.88
N GLU A 205 -2.30 -17.71 -11.42
CA GLU A 205 -1.13 -16.95 -11.88
C GLU A 205 -0.76 -15.85 -10.89
N HIS A 206 0.36 -16.04 -10.21
CA HIS A 206 0.87 -15.15 -9.17
C HIS A 206 1.77 -14.06 -9.77
N PRO A 207 1.39 -12.78 -9.70
CA PRO A 207 2.17 -11.69 -10.27
C PRO A 207 3.59 -11.62 -9.68
N VAL A 208 4.61 -11.56 -10.54
CA VAL A 208 5.98 -11.22 -10.13
C VAL A 208 6.28 -9.77 -10.51
N VAL A 209 6.56 -8.94 -9.53
CA VAL A 209 6.83 -7.50 -9.69
C VAL A 209 8.27 -7.21 -9.34
N VAL A 210 8.96 -6.44 -10.17
CA VAL A 210 10.36 -6.06 -9.95
C VAL A 210 10.40 -4.65 -9.38
N ASP A 211 11.13 -4.43 -8.29
CA ASP A 211 11.37 -3.07 -7.78
C ASP A 211 12.66 -2.45 -8.35
N VAL A 212 12.91 -1.19 -8.00
CA VAL A 212 14.09 -0.43 -8.47
C VAL A 212 15.43 -1.02 -8.01
N GLY A 213 15.42 -1.89 -6.99
CA GLY A 213 16.57 -2.65 -6.52
C GLY A 213 16.76 -3.98 -7.26
N CYS A 214 16.01 -4.22 -8.34
CA CYS A 214 15.94 -5.50 -9.05
C CYS A 214 15.46 -6.67 -8.18
N ARG A 215 14.78 -6.39 -7.07
CA ARG A 215 14.18 -7.42 -6.21
C ARG A 215 12.83 -7.81 -6.76
N ASN A 216 12.45 -9.05 -6.59
CA ASN A 216 11.19 -9.58 -7.09
C ASN A 216 10.23 -9.82 -5.93
N THR A 217 9.02 -9.29 -6.05
CA THR A 217 7.91 -9.57 -5.15
C THR A 217 6.89 -10.43 -5.88
N VAL A 218 6.60 -11.61 -5.33
CA VAL A 218 5.52 -12.47 -5.79
C VAL A 218 4.27 -12.14 -4.99
N PHE A 219 3.22 -11.72 -5.69
CA PHE A 219 1.91 -11.45 -5.11
C PHE A 219 0.98 -12.65 -5.26
N ASN A 220 0.04 -12.82 -4.34
CA ASN A 220 -1.05 -13.79 -4.51
C ASN A 220 -1.84 -13.49 -5.80
N ALA A 221 -2.30 -14.54 -6.49
CA ALA A 221 -3.06 -14.40 -7.73
C ALA A 221 -4.39 -13.65 -7.54
N ARG A 222 -5.05 -13.87 -6.39
CA ARG A 222 -6.32 -13.24 -6.04
C ARG A 222 -6.13 -12.21 -4.94
N ALA A 223 -6.81 -11.08 -5.09
CA ALA A 223 -6.92 -10.08 -4.04
C ALA A 223 -7.67 -10.64 -2.83
N GLN A 224 -7.35 -10.11 -1.65
CA GLN A 224 -8.11 -10.27 -0.42
C GLN A 224 -8.89 -8.99 -0.14
N THR A 225 -10.01 -9.14 0.56
CA THR A 225 -10.84 -7.99 0.97
C THR A 225 -11.25 -8.04 2.43
N ALA A 226 -11.35 -6.84 3.01
CA ALA A 226 -11.89 -6.54 4.33
C ALA A 226 -13.28 -5.88 4.26
N ALA A 227 -13.99 -6.00 3.12
CA ALA A 227 -15.25 -5.31 2.85
C ALA A 227 -16.29 -5.55 3.96
N ALA A 228 -16.37 -6.77 4.51
CA ALA A 228 -17.32 -7.12 5.57
C ALA A 228 -17.16 -6.29 6.86
N HIS A 229 -16.01 -5.65 7.07
CA HIS A 229 -15.72 -4.87 8.27
C HIS A 229 -15.67 -3.36 8.04
N ALA A 230 -15.82 -2.89 6.79
CA ALA A 230 -15.66 -1.48 6.45
C ALA A 230 -16.61 -0.57 7.25
N ALA A 231 -17.90 -0.93 7.32
CA ALA A 231 -18.92 -0.16 8.03
C ALA A 231 -18.68 -0.14 9.55
N ASP A 232 -18.39 -1.30 10.15
CA ASP A 232 -18.08 -1.42 11.58
C ASP A 232 -16.86 -0.58 11.96
N LEU A 233 -15.78 -0.66 11.18
CA LEU A 233 -14.55 0.09 11.41
C LEU A 233 -14.75 1.59 11.25
N ALA A 234 -15.55 2.01 10.25
CA ALA A 234 -15.94 3.41 10.10
C ALA A 234 -16.74 3.91 11.31
N ALA A 235 -17.68 3.10 11.83
CA ALA A 235 -18.44 3.42 13.03
C ALA A 235 -17.55 3.53 14.28
N LEU A 236 -16.49 2.72 14.36
CA LEU A 236 -15.47 2.78 15.43
C LEU A 236 -14.54 4.01 15.34
N GLY A 237 -14.59 4.78 14.26
CA GLY A 237 -13.79 6.00 14.11
C GLY A 237 -12.68 5.91 13.07
N VAL A 238 -12.50 4.78 12.39
CA VAL A 238 -11.54 4.67 11.28
C VAL A 238 -11.98 5.58 10.14
N ARG A 239 -11.04 6.33 9.57
CA ARG A 239 -11.32 7.31 8.50
C ARG A 239 -10.53 7.09 7.23
N ARG A 240 -9.40 6.39 7.27
CA ARG A 240 -8.56 6.15 6.10
C ARG A 240 -8.67 4.69 5.70
N PHE A 241 -9.17 4.44 4.50
CA PHE A 241 -9.29 3.11 3.91
C PHE A 241 -8.47 3.05 2.63
N ARG A 242 -7.65 2.02 2.45
CA ARG A 242 -6.75 1.89 1.31
C ARG A 242 -7.13 0.73 0.40
N VAL A 243 -6.99 0.91 -0.90
CA VAL A 243 -7.13 -0.12 -1.94
C VAL A 243 -5.82 -0.18 -2.72
N GLU A 244 -5.17 -1.33 -2.75
CA GLU A 244 -3.84 -1.52 -3.34
C GLU A 244 -3.89 -2.39 -4.60
N PHE A 245 -3.41 -1.86 -5.72
CA PHE A 245 -3.42 -2.53 -7.02
C PHE A 245 -2.05 -3.07 -7.41
N VAL A 246 -2.00 -4.23 -8.04
CA VAL A 246 -0.76 -4.83 -8.57
C VAL A 246 -0.71 -4.76 -10.10
N ARG A 247 -1.71 -5.31 -10.80
CA ARG A 247 -1.71 -5.47 -12.27
C ARG A 247 -3.02 -5.10 -12.95
N GLU A 248 -4.00 -4.70 -12.17
CA GLU A 248 -5.32 -4.29 -12.60
C GLU A 248 -5.18 -3.25 -13.70
N SER A 249 -5.90 -3.47 -14.79
CA SER A 249 -6.08 -2.52 -15.88
C SER A 249 -6.82 -1.27 -15.41
N GLU A 250 -6.87 -0.24 -16.24
CA GLU A 250 -7.64 0.97 -15.96
C GLU A 250 -9.11 0.66 -15.66
N VAL A 251 -9.74 -0.23 -16.45
CA VAL A 251 -11.14 -0.62 -16.29
C VAL A 251 -11.37 -1.40 -14.98
N GLU A 252 -10.49 -2.35 -14.67
CA GLU A 252 -10.56 -3.11 -13.42
C GLU A 252 -10.35 -2.18 -12.21
N THR A 253 -9.37 -1.29 -12.29
CA THR A 253 -9.07 -0.28 -11.26
C THR A 253 -10.29 0.60 -11.01
N ALA A 254 -10.89 1.16 -12.06
CA ALA A 254 -12.10 1.99 -11.96
C ALA A 254 -13.27 1.20 -11.33
N SER A 255 -13.45 -0.06 -11.74
CA SER A 255 -14.49 -0.93 -11.17
C SER A 255 -14.30 -1.13 -9.67
N VAL A 256 -13.09 -1.51 -9.24
CA VAL A 256 -12.74 -1.74 -7.83
C VAL A 256 -12.92 -0.46 -7.01
N LEU A 257 -12.41 0.68 -7.50
CA LEU A 257 -12.55 1.97 -6.82
C LEU A 257 -14.01 2.38 -6.66
N SER A 258 -14.83 2.22 -7.69
CA SER A 258 -16.25 2.54 -7.63
C SER A 258 -16.99 1.65 -6.62
N ALA A 259 -16.66 0.36 -6.55
CA ALA A 259 -17.29 -0.60 -5.64
C ALA A 259 -16.98 -0.24 -4.17
N TYR A 260 -15.72 0.04 -3.82
CA TYR A 260 -15.38 0.42 -2.45
C TYR A 260 -15.90 1.80 -2.04
N ARG A 261 -15.98 2.77 -2.97
CA ARG A 261 -16.67 4.04 -2.70
C ARG A 261 -18.15 3.81 -2.39
N ALA A 262 -18.83 2.97 -3.18
CA ALA A 262 -20.24 2.65 -2.94
C ALA A 262 -20.45 1.91 -1.61
N LEU A 263 -19.54 1.00 -1.25
CA LEU A 263 -19.54 0.32 0.05
C LEU A 263 -19.43 1.33 1.20
N LEU A 264 -18.44 2.22 1.16
CA LEU A 264 -18.21 3.22 2.21
C LEU A 264 -19.34 4.27 2.29
N ALA A 265 -20.00 4.56 1.16
CA ALA A 265 -21.19 5.41 1.11
C ALA A 265 -22.47 4.68 1.56
N GLY A 266 -22.42 3.36 1.79
CA GLY A 266 -23.58 2.55 2.15
C GLY A 266 -24.58 2.33 1.01
N THR A 267 -24.19 2.59 -0.24
CA THR A 267 -25.06 2.43 -1.42
C THR A 267 -24.93 1.05 -2.08
N GLU A 268 -23.91 0.28 -1.73
CA GLU A 268 -23.70 -1.09 -2.19
C GLU A 268 -23.37 -2.02 -1.01
N GLY A 269 -23.96 -3.22 -1.00
CA GLY A 269 -23.74 -4.20 0.06
C GLY A 269 -22.46 -5.02 -0.14
N VAL A 270 -21.93 -5.58 0.95
CA VAL A 270 -20.68 -6.37 0.97
C VAL A 270 -20.66 -7.46 -0.10
N ALA A 271 -21.71 -8.30 -0.18
CA ALA A 271 -21.75 -9.41 -1.13
C ALA A 271 -21.66 -8.96 -2.61
N ALA A 272 -22.26 -7.82 -2.95
CA ALA A 272 -22.20 -7.26 -4.29
C ALA A 272 -20.78 -6.75 -4.59
N VAL A 273 -20.17 -6.03 -3.65
CA VAL A 273 -18.78 -5.57 -3.78
C VAL A 273 -17.82 -6.74 -3.94
N VAL A 274 -17.86 -7.73 -3.07
CA VAL A 274 -16.98 -8.91 -3.14
C VAL A 274 -17.13 -9.64 -4.47
N GLY A 275 -18.38 -9.86 -4.93
CA GLY A 275 -18.64 -10.48 -6.22
C GLY A 275 -18.09 -9.67 -7.39
N ARG A 276 -18.21 -8.34 -7.34
CA ARG A 276 -17.74 -7.41 -8.38
C ARG A 276 -16.23 -7.33 -8.48
N VAL A 277 -15.52 -7.32 -7.35
CA VAL A 277 -14.05 -7.22 -7.32
C VAL A 277 -13.35 -8.57 -7.45
N GLY A 278 -14.09 -9.68 -7.39
CA GLY A 278 -13.53 -11.04 -7.50
C GLY A 278 -12.53 -11.38 -6.39
N ALA A 279 -12.60 -10.71 -5.24
CA ALA A 279 -11.67 -10.85 -4.13
C ALA A 279 -12.12 -11.96 -3.17
N LEU A 280 -11.15 -12.53 -2.44
CA LEU A 280 -11.40 -13.45 -1.35
C LEU A 280 -11.69 -12.65 -0.07
N GLU A 281 -12.91 -12.75 0.47
CA GLU A 281 -13.24 -12.12 1.77
C GLU A 281 -12.39 -12.76 2.87
N ARG A 282 -11.45 -11.98 3.42
CA ARG A 282 -10.52 -12.42 4.44
C ARG A 282 -9.95 -11.20 5.16
N PHE A 283 -10.29 -11.05 6.44
CA PHE A 283 -9.65 -10.09 7.32
C PHE A 283 -8.51 -10.75 8.10
N GLY A 284 -7.30 -10.25 7.90
CA GLY A 284 -6.09 -10.81 8.48
C GLY A 284 -5.57 -12.07 7.78
N VAL A 285 -4.26 -12.33 7.87
CA VAL A 285 -3.60 -13.49 7.27
C VAL A 285 -4.03 -14.77 7.98
N THR A 286 -4.48 -14.72 9.24
CA THR A 286 -4.98 -15.87 9.95
C THR A 286 -6.31 -15.55 10.64
N SER A 287 -7.40 -16.18 10.21
CA SER A 287 -8.40 -16.64 11.16
C SER A 287 -7.73 -17.75 11.97
N GLY A 288 -6.91 -17.37 12.94
CA GLY A 288 -6.00 -18.26 13.65
C GLY A 288 -6.70 -19.54 14.08
N THR A 289 -6.20 -20.69 13.64
CA THR A 289 -6.65 -22.01 14.15
C THR A 289 -6.19 -22.24 15.59
N LEU A 290 -5.30 -21.38 16.10
CA LEU A 290 -4.83 -21.36 17.48
C LEU A 290 -5.92 -20.77 18.38
N ARG A 291 -6.77 -21.66 18.93
CA ARG A 291 -7.60 -21.33 20.08
C ARG A 291 -6.70 -21.26 21.31
N VAL A 292 -6.68 -20.11 21.99
CA VAL A 292 -6.17 -20.04 23.36
C VAL A 292 -7.12 -20.90 24.20
N LEU A 293 -6.63 -22.03 24.70
CA LEU A 293 -7.36 -22.80 25.69
C LEU A 293 -7.36 -21.97 26.98
N ALA A 294 -8.57 -21.65 27.45
CA ALA A 294 -8.80 -20.97 28.73
C ALA A 294 -8.40 -21.85 29.91
#